data_AF-A0A8X8AWJ6-F1
#
_entry.id   AF-A0A8X8AWJ6-F1
#
_cell.length_a   1.000
_cell.length_b   1.000
_cell.length_c   1.000
_cell.angle_alpha   90.00
_cell.angle_beta   90.00
_cell.angle_gamma   90.00
#
_symmetry.space_group_name_H-M   'P 1'
#
loop_
_entity.id
_entity.type
_entity.pdbx_description
1 polymer ?
#
loop_
_entity_poly.entity_id
_entity_poly.type
_entity_poly.pdbx_seq_one_letter_code
_entity_poly.pdbx_strand_id
1 'polypeptide(L)'
;MLISRLILELLGSPSEEELGLLSEKAKLYLRQPPYHGPQSFFVVFPNVPYSAIELIKKMLMFDPRQRISVEDVFDHQYLREMRHH
;
A
#
# COMPACT_ATOMS: atom_id res chain seq x y z
N MET A 1 8.80 6.58 9.64
CA MET A 1 8.71 5.27 8.97
C MET A 1 8.90 5.53 7.48
N LEU A 2 10.11 5.32 6.96
CA LEU A 2 10.40 5.53 5.53
C LEU A 2 9.68 4.44 4.74
N ILE A 3 8.81 4.85 3.83
CA ILE A 3 8.27 3.96 2.79
C ILE A 3 9.50 3.46 2.02
N SER A 4 9.79 2.17 2.12
CA SER A 4 10.94 1.56 1.45
C SER A 4 10.73 1.62 -0.07
N ARG A 5 11.81 1.75 -0.84
CA ARG A 5 11.77 1.87 -2.30
C ARG A 5 10.91 0.80 -2.99
N LEU A 6 10.91 -0.42 -2.45
CA LEU A 6 10.09 -1.55 -2.93
C LEU A 6 8.58 -1.26 -2.86
N ILE A 7 8.12 -0.54 -1.84
CA ILE A 7 6.70 -0.16 -1.71
C ILE A 7 6.33 0.89 -2.76
N LEU A 8 7.26 1.79 -3.11
CA LEU A 8 7.04 2.80 -4.16
C LEU A 8 7.00 2.18 -5.55
N GLU A 9 7.84 1.18 -5.81
CA GLU A 9 7.79 0.43 -7.07
C GLU A 9 6.44 -0.31 -7.23
N LEU A 10 5.81 -0.69 -6.11
CA LEU A 10 4.52 -1.38 -6.09
C LEU A 10 3.32 -0.42 -6.18
N LEU A 11 3.32 0.67 -5.41
CA LEU A 11 2.24 1.66 -5.40
C LEU A 11 2.32 2.65 -6.57
N GLY A 12 3.48 2.77 -7.20
CA GLY A 12 3.79 3.83 -8.15
C GLY A 12 4.21 5.13 -7.47
N SER A 13 4.46 6.16 -8.27
CA SER A 13 4.70 7.51 -7.76
C SER A 13 3.43 8.10 -7.16
N PRO A 14 3.49 8.71 -5.96
CA PRO A 14 2.33 9.38 -5.37
C PRO A 14 1.86 10.55 -6.21
N SER A 15 0.57 10.81 -6.19
CA SER A 15 -0.04 12.03 -6.73
C SER A 15 0.40 13.28 -5.96
N GLU A 16 0.20 14.46 -6.52
CA GLU A 16 0.45 15.74 -5.83
C GLU A 16 -0.37 15.88 -4.54
N GLU A 17 -1.61 15.36 -4.54
CA GLU A 17 -2.46 15.34 -3.34
C GLU A 17 -1.83 14.47 -2.26
N GLU A 18 -1.44 13.24 -2.59
CA GLU A 18 -0.79 12.32 -1.65
C GLU A 18 0.56 12.86 -1.16
N LEU A 19 1.36 13.49 -2.03
CA LEU A 19 2.60 14.18 -1.65
C LEU A 19 2.32 15.27 -0.60
N GLY A 20 1.23 16.01 -0.75
CA GLY A 20 0.78 17.04 0.19
C GLY A 20 0.54 16.51 1.62
N LEU A 21 0.15 15.25 1.75
CA LEU A 21 -0.14 14.59 3.04
C LEU A 21 1.12 14.11 3.77
N LEU A 22 2.27 14.07 3.08
CA LEU A 22 3.51 13.53 3.61
C LEU A 22 4.37 14.60 4.30
N SER A 23 5.22 14.16 5.23
CA SER A 23 6.24 15.04 5.83
C SER A 23 7.22 15.58 4.79
N GLU A 24 7.81 16.75 5.03
CA GLU A 24 8.82 17.34 4.13
C GLU A 24 9.99 16.40 3.82
N LYS A 25 10.44 15.62 4.81
CA LYS A 25 11.48 14.60 4.63
C LYS A 25 11.05 13.49 3.66
N ALA A 26 9.78 13.08 3.72
CA ALA A 26 9.23 12.09 2.80
C ALA A 26 9.07 12.66 1.39
N LYS A 27 8.57 13.90 1.25
CA LYS A 27 8.51 14.59 -0.05
C LYS A 27 9.87 14.68 -0.72
N LEU A 28 10.91 15.05 0.03
CA LEU A 28 12.28 15.16 -0.49
C LEU A 28 12.81 13.81 -1.00
N TYR A 29 12.53 12.73 -0.29
CA TYR A 29 12.91 11.37 -0.69
C TYR A 29 12.16 10.92 -1.96
N LEU A 30 10.88 11.24 -2.07
CA LEU A 30 9.99 10.79 -3.14
C LEU A 30 10.14 11.57 -4.45
N ARG A 31 10.79 12.74 -4.42
CA ARG A 31 11.12 13.53 -5.62
C ARG A 31 12.39 13.07 -6.35
N GLN A 32 13.19 12.20 -5.74
CA GLN A 32 14.47 11.73 -6.30
C GLN A 32 14.39 10.57 -7.31
N PRO A 33 13.48 9.59 -7.20
CA PRO A 33 13.42 8.48 -8.16
C PRO A 33 12.73 8.87 -9.48
N PRO A 34 13.05 8.19 -10.60
CA PRO A 34 12.29 8.33 -11.83
C PRO A 34 10.83 7.91 -11.60
N TYR A 35 9.91 8.58 -12.29
CA TYR A 35 8.48 8.28 -12.19
C TYR A 35 8.21 6.81 -12.52
N HIS A 36 7.49 6.11 -11.64
CA HIS A 36 7.06 4.74 -11.85
C HIS A 36 5.53 4.73 -11.99
N GLY A 37 5.02 4.22 -13.11
CA GLY A 37 3.59 4.01 -13.28
C GLY A 37 3.08 2.95 -12.29
N PRO A 38 1.86 3.10 -11.74
CA PRO A 38 1.30 2.14 -10.80
C PRO A 38 1.20 0.75 -11.46
N GLN A 39 1.67 -0.28 -10.77
CA GLN A 39 1.51 -1.66 -11.22
C GLN A 39 0.26 -2.26 -10.60
N SER A 40 -0.49 -3.04 -11.38
CA SER A 40 -1.60 -3.81 -10.84
C SER A 40 -1.05 -4.90 -9.92
N PHE A 41 -1.51 -4.92 -8.66
CA PHE A 41 -1.16 -5.99 -7.71
C PHE A 41 -1.51 -7.38 -8.25
N PHE A 42 -2.53 -7.49 -9.11
CA PHE A 42 -2.90 -8.76 -9.76
C PHE A 42 -1.87 -9.24 -10.79
N VAL A 43 -1.10 -8.31 -11.37
CA VAL A 43 0.00 -8.66 -12.29
C VAL A 43 1.24 -9.08 -11.51
N VAL A 44 1.53 -8.40 -10.41
CA VAL A 44 2.69 -8.70 -9.54
C VAL A 44 2.47 -9.99 -8.75
N PHE A 45 1.24 -10.25 -8.31
CA PHE A 45 0.85 -11.37 -7.47
C PHE A 45 -0.26 -12.22 -8.10
N PRO A 46 -0.02 -12.88 -9.24
CA PRO A 46 -1.08 -13.55 -10.01
C PRO A 46 -1.70 -14.75 -9.29
N ASN A 47 -0.97 -15.37 -8.35
CA ASN A 47 -1.40 -16.56 -7.62
C ASN A 47 -1.91 -16.25 -6.20
N VAL A 48 -2.09 -14.98 -5.86
CA VAL A 48 -2.56 -14.58 -4.52
C VAL A 48 -4.08 -14.40 -4.55
N PRO A 49 -4.82 -14.89 -3.54
CA PRO A 49 -6.26 -14.69 -3.46
C PRO A 49 -6.65 -13.22 -3.52
N TYR A 50 -7.75 -12.92 -4.21
CA TYR A 50 -8.27 -11.55 -4.34
C TYR A 50 -8.46 -10.86 -2.97
N SER A 51 -8.97 -11.60 -1.98
CA SER A 51 -9.19 -11.09 -0.62
C SER A 51 -7.87 -10.70 0.09
N ALA A 52 -6.77 -11.40 -0.19
CA ALA A 52 -5.43 -11.03 0.31
C ALA A 52 -4.90 -9.77 -0.38
N ILE A 53 -5.06 -9.66 -1.70
CA ILE A 53 -4.63 -8.48 -2.47
C ILE A 53 -5.36 -7.22 -1.96
N GLU A 54 -6.67 -7.31 -1.74
CA GLU A 54 -7.46 -6.20 -1.20
C GLU A 54 -7.00 -5.78 0.21
N LEU A 55 -6.64 -6.75 1.06
CA LEU A 55 -6.11 -6.45 2.39
C LEU A 55 -4.77 -5.69 2.30
N ILE A 56 -3.84 -6.18 1.49
CA ILE A 56 -2.52 -5.55 1.32
C ILE A 56 -2.66 -4.13 0.76
N LYS A 57 -3.55 -3.91 -0.21
CA LYS A 57 -3.82 -2.56 -0.75
C LYS A 57 -4.29 -1.59 0.34
N LYS A 58 -5.14 -2.04 1.26
CA LYS A 58 -5.60 -1.21 2.39
C LYS A 58 -4.52 -0.99 3.46
N MET A 59 -3.54 -1.88 3.57
CA MET A 59 -2.38 -1.72 4.46
C MET A 59 -1.32 -0.77 3.88
N LEU A 60 -1.10 -0.83 2.57
CA LEU A 60 -0.07 -0.08 1.85
C LEU A 60 -0.62 1.24 1.30
N MET A 61 -0.90 2.20 2.19
CA MET A 61 -1.31 3.55 1.81
C MET A 61 -0.20 4.58 2.08
N PHE A 62 -0.12 5.62 1.23
CA PHE A 62 0.77 6.76 1.40
C PHE A 62 0.41 7.56 2.66
N ASP A 63 -0.87 7.92 2.81
CA ASP A 63 -1.36 8.52 4.05
C ASP A 63 -1.50 7.43 5.13
N PRO A 64 -0.70 7.48 6.22
CA PRO A 64 -0.82 6.51 7.29
C PRO A 64 -2.20 6.52 7.97
N ARG A 65 -2.94 7.62 7.89
CA ARG A 65 -4.29 7.75 8.46
C ARG A 65 -5.36 7.02 7.64
N GLN A 66 -5.06 6.72 6.37
CA GLN A 66 -5.94 5.97 5.48
C GLN A 66 -5.67 4.46 5.50
N ARG A 67 -4.64 4.02 6.23
CA ARG A 67 -4.35 2.59 6.37
C ARG A 67 -5.45 1.92 7.20
N ILE A 68 -5.78 0.69 6.84
CA ILE A 68 -6.67 -0.16 7.63
C ILE A 68 -6.19 -0.27 9.08
N SER A 69 -7.12 -0.18 10.02
CA SER A 69 -6.83 -0.36 11.45
C SER A 69 -6.54 -1.84 11.76
N VAL A 70 -5.89 -2.10 12.90
CA VAL A 70 -5.62 -3.49 13.30
C VAL A 70 -6.92 -4.25 13.53
N GLU A 71 -7.91 -3.58 14.11
CA GLU A 71 -9.25 -4.09 14.36
C GLU A 71 -9.94 -4.49 13.04
N ASP A 72 -9.92 -3.60 12.05
CA ASP A 72 -10.51 -3.85 10.72
C ASP A 72 -9.76 -4.95 9.94
N VAL A 73 -8.45 -5.11 10.18
CA VAL A 73 -7.66 -6.20 9.59
C VAL A 73 -8.19 -7.55 10.05
N PHE A 74 -8.44 -7.71 11.36
CA PHE A 74 -9.00 -8.96 11.88
C PHE A 74 -10.35 -9.27 11.25
N ASP A 75 -11.20 -8.26 11.07
CA ASP A 75 -12.51 -8.41 10.45
C ASP A 75 -12.48 -8.46 8.92
N HIS A 76 -11.32 -8.37 8.29
CA HIS A 76 -11.20 -8.53 6.85
C HIS A 76 -11.51 -9.96 6.40
N GLN A 77 -12.18 -10.10 5.25
CA GLN A 77 -12.61 -11.40 4.71
C GLN A 77 -11.46 -12.42 4.66
N TYR A 78 -10.28 -12.00 4.21
CA TYR A 78 -9.09 -12.86 4.12
C TYR A 78 -8.70 -13.51 5.46
N LEU A 79 -8.61 -12.72 6.54
CA LEU A 79 -8.26 -13.29 7.85
C LEU A 79 -9.43 -14.04 8.49
N ARG A 80 -10.68 -13.66 8.20
CA ARG A 80 -11.86 -14.45 8.61
C ARG A 80 -11.81 -15.87 8.06
N GLU A 81 -11.49 -16.05 6.78
CA GLU A 81 -11.37 -17.36 6.14
C GLU A 81 -10.25 -18.21 6.75
N MET A 82 -9.15 -17.59 7.19
CA MET A 82 -8.04 -18.29 7.85
C MET A 82 -8.31 -18.67 9.30
N ARG A 83 -9.21 -17.98 10.02
CA ARG A 83 -9.51 -18.24 11.44
C ARG A 83 -10.23 -19.56 11.71
N HIS A 84 -10.71 -20.25 10.68
CA HIS A 84 -11.43 -21.52 10.80
C HIS A 84 -10.59 -22.76 10.45
N HIS A 85 -9.27 -22.59 10.26
CA HIS A 85 -8.30 -23.66 10.05
C HIS A 85 -7.33 -23.72 11.24
#